data_AF-A0A2V5XUV4-F1
#
_entry.id   AF-A0A2V5XUV4-F1
#
_cell.length_a   1.000
_cell.length_b   1.000
_cell.length_c   1.000
_cell.angle_alpha   90.00
_cell.angle_beta   90.00
_cell.angle_gamma   90.00
#
_symmetry.space_group_name_H-M   'P 1'
#
loop_
_entity.id
_entity.type
_entity.pdbx_description
1 polymer ?
#
loop_
_entity_poly.entity_id
_entity_poly.type
_entity_poly.pdbx_seq_one_letter_code
_entity_poly.pdbx_strand_id
1 'polypeptide(L)'
;SSVKPLVIAAPAIGAGLLMAFSRTLWSYATITEVYSLNTLLILIIFFLMLRWRRCIVADTMRVGAASHAGQVISQITTHDVYLYVAALVFGLALGVHHVTVALTLPAIALIVYRTQSVRFFATRRLGYAALISISGVVAVYAYLPLAASRSPVINWGHPGSWQEIWWHITGR
;
A
#
# COMPACT_ATOMS: atom_id res chain seq x y z
N SER A 1 20.30 30.24 -0.49
CA SER A 1 19.00 30.78 -0.94
C SER A 1 17.86 30.03 -0.25
N SER A 2 17.34 30.61 0.84
CA SER A 2 16.37 29.97 1.75
C SER A 2 14.93 29.87 1.23
N VAL A 3 14.66 30.32 0.01
CA VAL A 3 13.32 30.33 -0.61
C VAL A 3 12.92 28.96 -1.16
N LYS A 4 13.88 28.11 -1.52
CA LYS A 4 13.65 26.77 -2.10
C LYS A 4 12.76 25.85 -1.24
N PRO A 5 12.98 25.68 0.08
CA PRO A 5 12.11 24.84 0.90
C PRO A 5 10.69 25.42 1.05
N LEU A 6 10.55 26.75 1.11
CA LEU A 6 9.25 27.41 1.30
C LEU A 6 8.33 27.22 0.08
N VAL A 7 8.89 27.35 -1.13
CA VAL A 7 8.16 27.16 -2.40
C VAL A 7 7.74 25.69 -2.59
N ILE A 8 8.50 24.73 -2.06
CA ILE A 8 8.16 23.30 -2.11
C ILE A 8 7.16 22.92 -1.01
N ALA A 9 7.23 23.55 0.17
CA ALA A 9 6.34 23.26 1.29
C ALA A 9 4.93 23.85 1.09
N ALA A 10 4.81 25.01 0.45
CA ALA A 10 3.54 25.69 0.21
C ALA A 10 2.47 24.80 -0.47
N PRO A 11 2.72 24.09 -1.58
CA PRO A 11 1.73 23.21 -2.18
C PRO A 11 1.41 21.98 -1.33
N ALA A 12 2.37 21.46 -0.57
CA ALA A 12 2.13 20.32 0.33
C ALA A 12 1.22 20.71 1.51
N ILE A 13 1.48 21.87 2.12
CA ILE A 13 0.63 22.43 3.18
C ILE A 13 -0.75 22.77 2.63
N GLY A 14 -0.82 23.40 1.46
CA GLY A 14 -2.08 23.72 0.79
C GLY A 14 -2.92 22.47 0.49
N ALA A 15 -2.32 21.43 -0.08
CA ALA A 15 -3.00 20.15 -0.33
C ALA A 15 -3.47 19.50 0.97
N GLY A 16 -2.65 19.50 2.02
CA GLY A 16 -3.01 18.97 3.34
C GLY A 16 -4.19 19.72 3.98
N LEU A 17 -4.18 21.05 3.93
CA LEU A 17 -5.26 21.88 4.45
C LEU A 17 -6.56 21.71 3.64
N LEU A 18 -6.47 21.70 2.30
CA LEU A 18 -7.64 21.44 1.45
C LEU A 18 -8.26 20.08 1.74
N MET A 19 -7.44 19.05 1.96
CA MET A 19 -7.90 17.72 2.34
C MET A 19 -8.56 17.74 3.74
N ALA A 20 -7.92 18.40 4.72
CA ALA A 20 -8.40 18.47 6.09
C ALA A 20 -9.73 19.23 6.23
N PHE A 21 -9.98 20.25 5.41
CA PHE A 21 -11.22 21.02 5.40
C PHE A 21 -12.20 20.60 4.29
N SER A 22 -11.97 19.44 3.65
CA SER A 22 -12.84 18.93 2.59
C SER A 22 -14.19 18.46 3.14
N ARG A 23 -15.26 19.16 2.78
CA ARG A 23 -16.64 18.78 3.17
C ARG A 23 -17.03 17.38 2.69
N THR A 24 -16.58 16.99 1.50
CA THR A 24 -16.83 15.66 0.94
C THR A 24 -16.21 14.58 1.84
N LEU A 25 -14.97 14.77 2.29
CA LEU A 25 -14.28 13.84 3.17
C LEU A 25 -15.02 13.67 4.51
N TRP A 26 -15.42 14.77 5.14
CA TRP A 26 -16.16 14.72 6.42
C TRP A 26 -17.55 14.11 6.28
N SER A 27 -18.26 14.39 5.19
CA SER A 27 -19.57 13.80 4.90
C SER A 27 -19.49 12.28 4.81
N TYR A 28 -18.47 11.75 4.11
CA TYR A 28 -18.25 10.30 4.01
C TYR A 28 -17.60 9.69 5.26
N ALA A 29 -16.93 10.48 6.10
CA ALA A 29 -16.41 10.00 7.38
C ALA A 29 -17.52 9.76 8.42
N THR A 30 -18.64 10.47 8.32
CA THR A 30 -19.81 10.28 9.19
C THR A 30 -20.76 9.18 8.74
N ILE A 31 -20.62 8.70 7.50
CA ILE A 31 -21.35 7.56 6.96
C ILE A 31 -20.45 6.34 7.13
N THR A 32 -20.99 5.19 7.53
CA THR A 32 -20.24 3.92 7.62
C THR A 32 -19.97 3.34 6.23
N GLU A 33 -19.23 4.08 5.41
CA GLU A 33 -18.77 3.67 4.09
C GLU A 33 -17.26 3.42 4.08
N VAL A 34 -16.84 2.48 3.24
CA VAL A 34 -15.45 2.01 3.15
C VAL A 34 -14.48 3.02 2.55
N TYR A 35 -14.97 4.14 2.02
CA TYR A 35 -14.19 5.08 1.21
C TYR A 35 -13.18 5.87 2.03
N SER A 36 -13.55 6.38 3.21
CA SER A 36 -12.65 7.18 4.07
C SER A 36 -11.44 6.37 4.56
N LEU A 37 -11.67 5.12 4.97
CA LEU A 37 -10.60 4.17 5.32
C LEU A 37 -9.71 3.90 4.11
N ASN A 38 -10.30 3.62 2.95
CA ASN A 38 -9.54 3.34 1.73
C ASN A 38 -8.66 4.53 1.30
N THR A 39 -9.18 5.76 1.38
CA THR A 39 -8.40 6.98 1.11
C THR A 39 -7.20 7.09 2.04
N LEU A 40 -7.37 6.85 3.35
CA LEU A 40 -6.26 6.85 4.30
C LEU A 40 -5.19 5.81 3.93
N LEU A 41 -5.60 4.58 3.62
CA LEU A 41 -4.68 3.51 3.24
C LEU A 41 -3.89 3.86 1.97
N ILE A 42 -4.55 4.44 0.96
CA ILE A 42 -3.91 4.93 -0.27
C ILE A 42 -2.85 6.00 0.04
N LEU A 43 -3.16 6.97 0.91
CA LEU A 43 -2.19 7.99 1.33
C LEU A 43 -0.97 7.39 2.02
N ILE A 44 -1.19 6.38 2.89
CA ILE A 44 -0.11 5.65 3.57
C ILE A 44 0.78 4.92 2.55
N ILE A 45 0.19 4.25 1.55
CA ILE A 45 0.93 3.55 0.49
C ILE A 45 1.85 4.53 -0.25
N PHE A 46 1.30 5.68 -0.71
CA PHE A 46 2.10 6.68 -1.40
C PHE A 46 3.19 7.29 -0.52
N PHE A 47 2.88 7.57 0.75
CA PHE A 47 3.87 8.07 1.71
C PHE A 47 5.05 7.10 1.87
N LEU A 48 4.77 5.81 2.07
CA LEU A 48 5.78 4.77 2.21
C LEU A 48 6.61 4.59 0.93
N MET A 49 5.97 4.58 -0.23
CA MET A 49 6.65 4.47 -1.53
C MET A 49 7.57 5.67 -1.82
N LEU A 50 7.12 6.88 -1.48
CA LEU A 50 7.96 8.08 -1.60
C LEU A 50 9.13 8.06 -0.61
N ARG A 51 8.91 7.59 0.62
CA ARG A 51 9.97 7.43 1.62
C ARG A 51 11.00 6.39 1.19
N TRP A 52 10.55 5.24 0.70
CA TRP A 52 11.39 4.19 0.10
C TRP A 52 12.27 4.75 -1.02
N ARG A 53 11.65 5.47 -1.97
CA ARG A 53 12.38 6.13 -3.07
C ARG A 53 13.43 7.12 -2.56
N ARG A 54 13.09 7.97 -1.59
CA ARG A 54 14.03 8.95 -1.03
C ARG A 54 15.23 8.27 -0.38
N CYS A 55 15.01 7.18 0.36
CA CYS A 55 16.08 6.42 0.98
C CYS A 55 17.02 5.78 -0.06
N ILE A 56 16.47 5.12 -1.09
CA ILE A 56 17.28 4.50 -2.14
C ILE A 56 18.12 5.54 -2.90
N VAL A 57 17.53 6.69 -3.24
CA VAL A 57 18.25 7.76 -3.94
C VAL A 57 19.38 8.32 -3.07
N ALA A 58 19.12 8.54 -1.78
CA ALA A 58 20.14 9.02 -0.84
C ALA A 58 21.29 8.02 -0.69
N ASP A 59 21.00 6.72 -0.59
CA ASP A 59 22.02 5.68 -0.51
C ASP A 59 22.81 5.56 -1.82
N THR A 60 22.14 5.66 -2.97
CA THR A 60 22.82 5.63 -4.28
C THR A 60 23.83 6.77 -4.41
N MET A 61 23.47 7.97 -3.97
CA MET A 61 24.39 9.13 -3.95
C MET A 61 25.57 8.91 -2.99
N ARG A 62 25.33 8.34 -1.80
CA ARG A 62 26.37 8.03 -0.83
C ARG A 62 27.34 6.96 -1.33
N VAL A 63 26.82 5.89 -1.94
CA VAL A 63 27.61 4.82 -2.54
C VAL A 63 28.48 5.36 -3.67
N GLY A 64 27.92 6.23 -4.53
CA GLY A 64 28.70 6.90 -5.58
C GLY A 64 29.84 7.76 -5.03
N ALA A 65 29.60 8.51 -3.94
CA ALA A 65 30.65 9.31 -3.30
C ALA A 65 31.73 8.44 -2.62
N ALA A 66 31.33 7.34 -1.98
CA ALA A 66 32.23 6.47 -1.24
C ALA A 66 33.04 5.50 -2.12
N SER A 67 32.50 5.09 -3.27
CA SER A 67 33.25 4.32 -4.26
C SER A 67 34.40 5.14 -4.85
N HIS A 68 34.21 6.46 -5.05
CA HIS A 68 35.30 7.37 -5.39
C HIS A 68 36.35 7.52 -4.25
N ALA A 69 35.95 7.28 -3.00
CA ALA A 69 36.84 7.32 -1.84
C ALA A 69 37.45 5.95 -1.47
N GLY A 70 37.24 4.91 -2.28
CA GLY A 70 37.81 3.57 -2.05
C GLY A 70 37.18 2.79 -0.89
N GLN A 71 36.00 3.18 -0.40
CA GLN A 71 35.32 2.48 0.71
C GLN A 71 34.36 1.40 0.20
N VAL A 72 34.40 0.22 0.85
CA VAL A 72 33.44 -0.88 0.62
C VAL A 72 32.15 -0.59 1.38
N ILE A 73 31.04 -0.35 0.66
CA ILE A 73 29.72 -0.11 1.27
C ILE A 73 28.78 -1.30 1.05
N SER A 74 28.04 -1.66 2.10
CA SER A 74 27.00 -2.70 2.16
C SER A 74 25.69 -2.32 1.47
N GLN A 75 24.88 -3.34 1.17
CA GLN A 75 23.77 -3.33 0.21
C GLN A 75 22.66 -2.28 0.41
N ILE A 76 22.10 -1.82 -0.72
CA ILE A 76 20.95 -0.90 -0.89
C ILE A 76 19.62 -1.48 -0.30
N THR A 77 19.63 -2.70 0.24
CA THR A 77 18.44 -3.50 0.59
C THR A 77 17.84 -3.19 1.97
N THR A 78 18.56 -2.49 2.86
CA THR A 78 18.09 -2.18 4.24
C THR A 78 16.75 -1.43 4.26
N HIS A 79 16.45 -0.68 3.20
CA HIS A 79 15.24 0.15 3.12
C HIS A 79 14.02 -0.59 2.57
N ASP A 80 14.13 -1.87 2.23
CA ASP A 80 13.05 -2.68 1.66
C ASP A 80 11.85 -2.86 2.58
N VAL A 81 12.04 -2.64 3.89
CA VAL A 81 10.94 -2.64 4.85
C VAL A 81 9.82 -1.70 4.43
N TYR A 82 10.13 -0.51 3.88
CA TYR A 82 9.11 0.44 3.44
C TYR A 82 8.32 -0.09 2.23
N LEU A 83 8.98 -0.81 1.32
CA LEU A 83 8.34 -1.46 0.17
C LEU A 83 7.41 -2.58 0.64
N TYR A 84 7.88 -3.43 1.56
CA TYR A 84 7.08 -4.56 2.05
C TYR A 84 5.92 -4.12 2.93
N VAL A 85 6.11 -3.10 3.77
CA VAL A 85 5.00 -2.48 4.52
C VAL A 85 4.02 -1.83 3.56
N ALA A 86 4.47 -1.11 2.52
CA ALA A 86 3.58 -0.56 1.51
C ALA A 86 2.79 -1.65 0.77
N ALA A 87 3.42 -2.78 0.47
CA ALA A 87 2.77 -3.93 -0.16
C ALA A 87 1.71 -4.57 0.74
N LEU A 88 1.98 -4.69 2.05
CA LEU A 88 0.99 -5.18 3.02
C LEU A 88 -0.22 -4.25 3.09
N VAL A 89 0.01 -2.94 3.22
CA VAL A 89 -1.06 -1.93 3.26
C VAL A 89 -1.84 -1.91 1.95
N PHE A 90 -1.18 -2.09 0.80
CA PHE A 90 -1.83 -2.23 -0.50
C PHE A 90 -2.75 -3.46 -0.55
N GLY A 91 -2.32 -4.59 -0.01
CA GLY A 91 -3.15 -5.79 0.13
C GLY A 91 -4.39 -5.57 1.00
N LEU A 92 -4.22 -4.93 2.17
CA LEU A 92 -5.34 -4.57 3.04
C LEU A 92 -6.33 -3.63 2.33
N ALA A 93 -5.82 -2.62 1.62
CA ALA A 93 -6.64 -1.67 0.88
C ALA A 93 -7.43 -2.33 -0.26
N LEU A 94 -6.82 -3.29 -0.97
CA LEU A 94 -7.52 -4.10 -1.99
C LEU A 94 -8.70 -4.88 -1.40
N GLY A 95 -8.53 -5.45 -0.20
CA GLY A 95 -9.61 -6.14 0.50
C GLY A 95 -10.76 -5.21 0.93
N VAL A 96 -10.49 -3.92 1.13
CA VAL A 96 -11.52 -2.91 1.46
C VAL A 96 -12.25 -2.43 0.21
N HIS A 97 -11.52 -1.98 -0.82
CA HIS A 97 -12.11 -1.45 -2.05
C HIS A 97 -11.19 -1.64 -3.26
N HIS A 98 -11.29 -2.81 -3.88
CA HIS A 98 -10.41 -3.28 -4.96
C HIS A 98 -10.30 -2.34 -6.17
N VAL A 99 -11.40 -1.75 -6.65
CA VAL A 99 -11.38 -0.91 -7.88
C VAL A 99 -10.50 0.34 -7.71
N THR A 100 -10.73 1.13 -6.67
CA THR A 100 -9.98 2.37 -6.43
C THR A 100 -8.51 2.10 -6.17
N VAL A 101 -8.17 1.02 -5.46
CA VAL A 101 -6.79 0.69 -5.14
C VAL A 101 -6.05 0.18 -6.37
N ALA A 102 -6.69 -0.62 -7.22
CA ALA A 102 -6.09 -1.09 -8.48
C ALA A 102 -5.69 0.08 -9.40
N LEU A 103 -6.47 1.17 -9.41
CA LEU A 103 -6.14 2.38 -10.17
C LEU A 103 -4.86 3.08 -9.71
N THR A 104 -4.36 2.78 -8.50
CA THR A 104 -3.08 3.32 -8.01
C THR A 104 -1.86 2.57 -8.55
N LEU A 105 -2.03 1.37 -9.11
CA LEU A 105 -0.94 0.52 -9.60
C LEU A 105 -0.05 1.20 -10.66
N PRO A 106 -0.58 1.92 -11.67
CA PRO A 106 0.28 2.62 -12.64
C PRO A 106 1.18 3.66 -11.99
N ALA A 107 0.68 4.38 -10.98
CA ALA A 107 1.47 5.38 -10.26
C ALA A 107 2.57 4.72 -9.41
N ILE A 108 2.26 3.61 -8.73
CA ILE A 108 3.24 2.82 -7.97
C ILE A 108 4.30 2.24 -8.91
N ALA A 109 3.89 1.65 -10.03
CA ALA A 109 4.80 1.11 -11.04
C ALA A 109 5.73 2.18 -11.61
N LEU A 110 5.22 3.39 -11.85
CA LEU A 110 6.04 4.52 -12.28
C LEU A 110 7.07 4.93 -11.21
N ILE A 111 6.69 4.98 -9.94
CA ILE A 111 7.63 5.26 -8.83
C ILE A 111 8.74 4.21 -8.79
N VAL A 112 8.39 2.92 -8.90
CA VAL A 112 9.35 1.81 -8.91
C VAL A 112 10.28 1.90 -10.12
N TYR A 113 9.73 2.06 -11.32
CA TYR A 113 10.50 2.21 -12.55
C TYR A 113 11.48 3.38 -12.48
N ARG A 114 11.04 4.53 -11.95
CA ARG A 114 11.91 5.72 -11.79
C ARG A 114 12.95 5.58 -10.68
N THR A 115 12.80 4.62 -9.76
CA THR A 115 13.71 4.43 -8.62
C THR A 115 14.77 3.38 -8.91
N GLN A 116 14.39 2.23 -9.48
CA GLN A 116 15.29 1.09 -9.70
C GLN A 116 15.23 0.50 -11.12
N SER A 117 14.62 1.22 -12.08
CA SER A 117 14.50 0.82 -13.48
C SER A 117 13.66 -0.46 -13.68
N VAL A 118 13.55 -0.91 -14.93
CA VAL A 118 12.81 -2.13 -15.31
C VAL A 118 13.36 -3.40 -14.66
N ARG A 119 14.65 -3.42 -14.29
CA ARG A 119 15.32 -4.59 -13.69
C ARG A 119 14.71 -5.00 -12.35
N PHE A 120 14.11 -4.05 -11.64
CA PHE A 120 13.41 -4.33 -10.39
C PHE A 120 12.27 -5.34 -10.58
N PHE A 121 11.55 -5.27 -11.72
CA PHE A 121 10.42 -6.16 -12.00
C PHE A 121 10.83 -7.61 -12.22
N ALA A 122 12.10 -7.88 -12.52
CA ALA A 122 12.64 -9.23 -12.63
C ALA A 122 13.23 -9.76 -11.29
N THR A 123 13.18 -8.96 -10.22
CA THR A 123 13.82 -9.30 -8.95
C THR A 123 12.88 -10.05 -8.01
N ARG A 124 13.41 -10.99 -7.20
CA ARG A 124 12.65 -11.71 -6.14
C ARG A 124 11.92 -10.79 -5.15
N ARG A 125 12.42 -9.55 -4.98
CA ARG A 125 11.81 -8.50 -4.15
C ARG A 125 10.38 -8.17 -4.58
N LEU A 126 10.09 -8.14 -5.89
CA LEU A 126 8.73 -7.96 -6.37
C LEU A 126 7.86 -9.17 -6.02
N GLY A 127 8.40 -10.38 -6.13
CA GLY A 127 7.71 -11.61 -5.71
C GLY A 127 7.35 -11.60 -4.22
N TYR A 128 8.27 -11.18 -3.35
CA TYR A 128 7.99 -11.03 -1.91
C TYR A 128 6.93 -9.96 -1.64
N ALA A 129 7.02 -8.80 -2.31
CA ALA A 129 5.99 -7.76 -2.19
C ALA A 129 4.61 -8.26 -2.64
N ALA A 130 4.54 -9.01 -3.75
CA ALA A 130 3.30 -9.61 -4.23
C ALA A 130 2.72 -10.62 -3.21
N LEU A 131 3.54 -11.51 -2.65
CA LEU A 131 3.11 -12.46 -1.61
C LEU A 131 2.59 -11.76 -0.35
N ILE A 132 3.26 -10.69 0.09
CA ILE A 132 2.86 -9.89 1.25
C ILE A 132 1.55 -9.13 0.97
N SER A 133 1.36 -8.64 -0.26
CA SER A 133 0.10 -8.03 -0.66
C SER A 133 -1.04 -9.05 -0.68
N ILE A 134 -0.79 -10.27 -1.18
CA ILE A 134 -1.79 -11.35 -1.20
C ILE A 134 -2.16 -11.72 0.24
N SER A 135 -1.20 -11.84 1.15
CA SER A 135 -1.50 -12.15 2.55
C SER A 135 -2.35 -11.05 3.23
N GLY A 136 -2.13 -9.78 2.89
CA GLY A 136 -2.99 -8.68 3.31
C GLY A 136 -4.44 -8.83 2.84
N VAL A 137 -4.66 -9.16 1.57
CA VAL A 137 -6.00 -9.42 1.02
C VAL A 137 -6.66 -10.60 1.74
N VAL A 138 -5.92 -11.70 1.89
CA VAL A 138 -6.41 -12.90 2.58
C VAL A 138 -6.78 -12.60 4.03
N ALA A 139 -6.01 -11.77 4.75
CA ALA A 139 -6.33 -11.39 6.12
C ALA A 139 -7.68 -10.65 6.25
N VAL A 140 -8.01 -9.78 5.27
CA VAL A 140 -9.30 -9.08 5.24
C VAL A 140 -10.44 -10.07 4.98
N TYR A 141 -10.32 -10.94 3.99
CA TYR A 141 -11.38 -11.89 3.67
C TYR A 141 -11.52 -13.03 4.69
N ALA A 142 -10.44 -13.42 5.36
CA ALA A 142 -10.45 -14.40 6.44
C ALA A 142 -11.24 -13.92 7.67
N TYR A 143 -11.46 -12.61 7.82
CA TYR A 143 -12.31 -12.06 8.88
C TYR A 143 -13.73 -12.61 8.82
N LEU A 144 -14.30 -12.80 7.62
CA LEU A 144 -15.69 -13.26 7.44
C LEU A 144 -15.90 -14.69 8.00
N PRO A 145 -15.10 -15.70 7.61
CA PRO A 145 -15.17 -17.04 8.21
C PRO A 145 -14.87 -17.04 9.72
N LEU A 146 -13.90 -16.22 10.17
CA LEU A 146 -13.54 -16.14 11.59
C LEU A 146 -14.62 -15.47 12.46
N ALA A 147 -15.40 -14.56 11.89
CA ALA A 147 -16.56 -13.97 12.56
C ALA A 147 -17.74 -14.96 12.59
N ALA A 148 -17.94 -15.71 11.50
CA ALA A 148 -18.99 -16.72 11.39
C ALA A 148 -18.80 -17.90 12.37
N SER A 149 -17.56 -18.27 12.70
CA SER A 149 -17.26 -19.34 13.65
C SER A 149 -17.61 -19.02 15.12
N ARG A 150 -17.96 -17.77 15.43
CA ARG A 150 -18.40 -17.33 16.76
C ARG A 150 -19.91 -17.39 16.97
N SER A 151 -20.65 -18.03 16.06
CA SER A 151 -22.10 -18.26 16.12
C SER A 151 -22.95 -16.98 16.39
N PRO A 152 -22.84 -15.92 15.56
CA PRO A 152 -23.67 -14.74 15.70
C PRO A 152 -25.16 -15.01 15.39
N VAL A 153 -26.06 -14.31 16.07
CA VAL A 153 -27.54 -14.42 15.92
C VAL A 153 -28.02 -14.09 14.49
N ILE A 154 -27.26 -13.31 13.73
CA ILE A 154 -27.47 -13.00 12.32
C ILE A 154 -26.20 -13.38 11.55
N ASN A 155 -26.30 -14.37 10.67
CA ASN A 155 -25.20 -14.87 9.84
C ASN A 155 -25.61 -14.79 8.35
N TRP A 156 -25.50 -13.60 7.76
CA TRP A 156 -25.86 -13.38 6.36
C TRP A 156 -24.89 -14.13 5.43
N GLY A 157 -25.35 -15.24 4.86
CA GLY A 157 -24.63 -15.99 3.82
C GLY A 157 -23.87 -17.24 4.27
N HIS A 158 -24.04 -17.71 5.52
CA HIS A 158 -23.51 -18.97 6.04
C HIS A 158 -22.17 -19.46 5.43
N PRO A 159 -21.05 -18.73 5.51
CA PRO A 159 -19.75 -19.22 5.04
C PRO A 159 -19.10 -20.15 6.08
N GLY A 160 -19.90 -21.05 6.68
CA GLY A 160 -19.52 -21.84 7.84
C GLY A 160 -19.30 -23.33 7.56
N SER A 161 -19.75 -23.86 6.42
CA SER A 161 -19.66 -25.29 6.13
C SER A 161 -18.95 -25.55 4.80
N TRP A 162 -18.01 -26.50 4.81
CA TRP A 162 -17.41 -27.05 3.59
C TRP A 162 -18.47 -27.68 2.66
N GLN A 163 -19.65 -28.02 3.19
CA GLN A 163 -20.79 -28.49 2.41
C GLN A 163 -21.30 -27.41 1.43
N GLU A 164 -21.58 -26.18 1.87
CA GLU A 164 -22.24 -25.18 1.00
C GLU A 164 -21.35 -24.69 -0.15
N ILE A 165 -20.03 -24.65 0.05
CA ILE A 165 -19.05 -24.37 -1.01
C ILE A 165 -19.11 -25.44 -2.11
N TRP A 166 -19.30 -26.71 -1.73
CA TRP A 166 -19.46 -27.81 -2.68
C TRP A 166 -20.76 -27.70 -3.46
N TRP A 167 -21.87 -27.32 -2.79
CA TRP A 167 -23.17 -27.13 -3.45
C TRP A 167 -23.13 -26.03 -4.52
N HIS A 168 -22.44 -24.91 -4.24
CA HIS A 168 -22.25 -23.83 -5.21
C HIS A 168 -21.42 -24.25 -6.44
N ILE A 169 -20.48 -25.18 -6.29
CA ILE A 169 -19.68 -25.71 -7.41
C ILE A 169 -20.47 -26.76 -8.20
N THR A 170 -21.35 -27.52 -7.55
CA THR A 170 -22.13 -28.59 -8.19
C THR A 170 -23.50 -28.16 -8.74
N GLY A 171 -23.90 -26.90 -8.53
CA GLY A 171 -25.11 -26.33 -9.14
C GLY A 171 -26.42 -27.00 -8.72
N ARG A 172 -26.57 -27.28 -7.42
CA ARG A 172 -27.87 -27.64 -6.81
C ARG A 172 -28.28 -26.62 -5.77
#